data_AF-A0A4V4HAN0-F1
#
_entry.id   AF-A0A4V4HAN0-F1
#
_cell.length_a   1.000
_cell.length_b   1.000
_cell.length_c   1.000
_cell.angle_alpha   90.00
_cell.angle_beta   90.00
_cell.angle_gamma   90.00
#
_symmetry.space_group_name_H-M   'P 1'
#
loop_
_entity.id
_entity.type
_entity.pdbx_description
1 polymer ?
#
loop_
_entity_poly.entity_id
_entity_poly.type
_entity_poly.pdbx_seq_one_letter_code
_entity_poly.pdbx_strand_id
1 'polypeptide(L)'
;MTIYYSLTFLLLASEMVTFCLLVLPLPYAIRKRMFHFLSESPIIAKLSYALKISFIFVGILFFDALQRMFRITAEAEMAKSGGQNVGDIRTETNLAARKFYAQRNTYLTGFTLFLSLVLTRTFYITLDLIHVQEEYAKLKSGSGSAGTETKGSGADKDKIIASKDKEIAELKKKARDFDTLKNQAASQAAEYDRLADRYNKLSGQKPGDKKAD
;
A
#
# COMPACT_ATOMS: atom_id res chain seq x y z
N MET A 1 -6.62 33.44 16.86
CA MET A 1 -6.32 32.74 15.59
C MET A 1 -7.43 31.76 15.34
N THR A 2 -7.92 31.68 14.11
CA THR A 2 -9.02 30.78 13.75
C THR A 2 -8.62 29.31 13.97
N ILE A 3 -9.54 28.51 14.52
CA ILE A 3 -9.30 27.12 14.99
C ILE A 3 -8.65 26.26 13.91
N TYR A 4 -9.07 26.43 12.65
CA TYR A 4 -8.54 25.70 11.52
C TYR A 4 -7.03 25.95 11.28
N TYR A 5 -6.53 27.19 11.44
CA TYR A 5 -5.08 27.45 11.30
C TYR A 5 -4.26 26.90 12.47
N SER A 6 -4.84 26.80 13.67
CA SER A 6 -4.20 26.14 14.80
C SER A 6 -4.06 24.64 14.54
N LEU A 7 -5.06 24.03 13.91
CA LEU A 7 -5.04 22.62 13.53
C LEU A 7 -4.00 22.36 12.43
N THR A 8 -3.93 23.21 11.39
CA THR A 8 -2.89 23.09 10.36
C THR A 8 -1.49 23.28 10.93
N PHE A 9 -1.31 24.15 11.92
CA PHE A 9 -0.04 24.31 12.61
C PHE A 9 0.36 23.04 13.40
N LEU A 10 -0.56 22.45 14.14
CA LEU A 10 -0.29 21.20 14.87
C LEU A 10 0.03 20.05 13.90
N LEU A 11 -0.68 20.00 12.77
CA LEU A 11 -0.40 19.05 11.70
C LEU A 11 1.02 19.26 11.15
N LEU A 12 1.39 20.50 10.78
CA LEU A 12 2.74 20.83 10.31
C LEU A 12 3.82 20.42 11.33
N ALA A 13 3.61 20.71 12.62
CA ALA A 13 4.56 20.35 13.66
C ALA A 13 4.72 18.82 13.75
N SER A 14 3.63 18.07 13.67
CA SER A 14 3.66 16.60 13.68
C SER A 14 4.36 16.03 12.44
N GLU A 15 4.17 16.65 11.27
CA GLU A 15 4.84 16.29 10.04
C GLU A 15 6.34 16.58 10.11
N MET A 16 6.75 17.71 10.69
CA MET A 16 8.17 18.04 10.88
C MET A 16 8.87 17.03 11.78
N VAL A 17 8.24 16.67 12.91
CA VAL A 17 8.79 15.66 13.81
C VAL A 17 8.91 14.31 13.10
N THR A 18 7.85 13.89 12.39
CA THR A 18 7.84 12.63 11.65
C THR A 18 8.90 12.61 10.54
N PHE A 19 9.02 13.70 9.79
CA PHE A 19 10.02 13.85 8.74
C PHE A 19 11.44 13.80 9.29
N CYS A 20 11.73 14.51 10.39
CA CYS A 20 13.02 14.44 11.07
C CYS A 20 13.34 13.01 11.53
N LEU A 21 12.38 12.32 12.15
CA LEU A 21 12.55 10.91 12.56
C LEU A 21 12.84 9.98 11.38
N LEU A 22 12.23 10.25 10.23
CA LEU A 22 12.35 9.41 9.04
C LEU A 22 13.66 9.66 8.26
N VAL A 23 14.13 10.91 8.21
CA VAL A 23 15.38 11.30 7.53
C VAL A 23 16.62 11.01 8.37
N LEU A 24 16.49 10.92 9.69
CA LEU A 24 17.62 10.58 10.55
C LEU A 24 18.31 9.31 10.06
N PRO A 25 19.65 9.31 9.92
CA PRO A 25 20.42 8.15 9.49
C PRO A 25 20.44 7.11 10.62
N LEU A 26 19.33 6.39 10.81
CA LEU A 26 19.22 5.34 11.81
C LEU A 26 19.98 4.08 11.36
N PRO A 27 20.73 3.42 12.26
CA PRO A 27 21.35 2.13 12.02
C PRO A 27 20.32 1.12 11.49
N TYR A 28 20.73 0.31 10.51
CA TYR A 28 19.85 -0.61 9.76
C TYR A 28 18.94 -1.48 10.66
N ALA A 29 19.46 -2.00 11.77
CA ALA A 29 18.69 -2.82 12.70
C ALA A 29 17.55 -2.05 13.39
N ILE A 30 17.79 -0.79 13.75
CA ILE A 30 16.80 0.09 14.40
C ILE A 30 15.76 0.52 13.37
N ARG A 31 16.20 0.90 12.17
CA ARG A 31 15.32 1.25 11.05
C ARG A 31 14.38 0.09 10.73
N LYS A 32 14.89 -1.13 10.60
CA LYS A 32 14.10 -2.33 10.35
C LYS A 32 13.06 -2.57 11.45
N ARG A 33 13.45 -2.53 12.73
CA ARG A 33 12.50 -2.76 13.83
C ARG A 33 11.42 -1.69 13.90
N MET A 34 11.80 -0.41 13.74
CA MET A 34 10.86 0.70 13.72
C MET A 34 9.89 0.57 12.55
N PHE A 35 10.38 0.35 11.33
CA PHE A 35 9.53 0.28 10.13
C PHE A 35 8.72 -1.02 10.03
N HIS A 36 9.20 -2.15 10.54
CA HIS A 36 8.39 -3.37 10.63
C HIS A 36 7.23 -3.16 11.59
N PHE A 37 7.49 -2.58 12.77
CA PHE A 37 6.44 -2.20 13.71
C PHE A 37 5.48 -1.15 13.12
N LEU A 38 6.02 -0.22 12.33
CA LEU A 38 5.27 0.82 11.63
C LEU A 38 4.53 0.30 10.38
N SER A 39 4.93 -0.81 9.78
CA SER A 39 4.28 -1.37 8.57
C SER A 39 3.29 -2.47 8.91
N GLU A 40 3.52 -3.22 9.97
CA GLU A 40 2.68 -4.34 10.40
C GLU A 40 1.51 -3.89 11.27
N SER A 41 1.62 -2.73 11.93
CA SER A 41 0.54 -2.22 12.76
C SER A 41 -0.60 -1.63 11.90
N PRO A 42 -1.85 -2.10 12.07
CA PRO A 42 -3.01 -1.61 11.33
C PRO A 42 -3.32 -0.14 11.62
N ILE A 43 -2.70 0.43 12.64
CA ILE A 43 -2.77 1.85 13.00
C ILE A 43 -2.15 2.71 11.89
N ILE A 44 -1.09 2.25 11.24
CA ILE A 44 -0.38 3.04 10.23
C ILE A 44 -1.14 3.06 8.91
N ALA A 45 -1.83 1.97 8.54
CA ALA A 45 -2.72 1.97 7.40
C ALA A 45 -3.81 3.06 7.55
N LYS A 46 -4.44 3.11 8.73
CA LYS A 46 -5.43 4.14 9.09
C LYS A 46 -4.82 5.55 9.14
N LEU A 47 -3.60 5.68 9.68
CA LEU A 47 -2.89 6.95 9.77
C LEU A 47 -2.52 7.48 8.38
N SER A 48 -2.07 6.63 7.45
CA SER A 48 -1.77 7.05 6.07
C SER A 48 -3.03 7.52 5.35
N TYR A 49 -4.17 6.88 5.61
CA TYR A 49 -5.45 7.30 5.05
C TYR A 49 -5.91 8.64 5.64
N ALA A 50 -5.75 8.81 6.96
CA ALA A 50 -6.01 10.08 7.63
C ALA A 50 -5.13 11.20 7.08
N LEU A 51 -3.83 10.96 6.88
CA LEU A 51 -2.90 11.93 6.27
C LEU A 51 -3.30 12.30 4.84
N LYS A 52 -3.76 11.35 4.02
CA LYS A 52 -4.28 11.64 2.66
C LYS A 52 -5.53 12.51 2.69
N ILE A 53 -6.47 12.25 3.61
CA ILE A 53 -7.66 13.09 3.78
C ILE A 53 -7.24 14.49 4.25
N SER A 54 -6.35 14.58 5.24
CA SER A 54 -5.83 15.86 5.72
C SER A 54 -5.14 16.64 4.63
N PHE A 55 -4.40 15.99 3.72
CA PHE A 55 -3.76 16.64 2.58
C PHE A 55 -4.77 17.36 1.67
N ILE A 56 -5.89 16.70 1.33
CA ILE A 56 -6.95 17.32 0.51
C ILE A 56 -7.54 18.52 1.26
N PHE A 57 -7.81 18.38 2.55
CA PHE A 57 -8.38 19.45 3.37
C PHE A 57 -7.45 20.67 3.48
N VAL A 58 -6.16 20.45 3.75
CA VAL A 58 -5.14 21.50 3.75
C VAL A 58 -5.00 22.11 2.34
N GLY A 59 -5.18 21.31 1.28
CA GLY A 59 -5.20 21.76 -0.11
C GLY A 59 -6.29 22.80 -0.37
N ILE A 60 -7.50 22.52 0.08
CA ILE A 60 -8.64 23.44 -0.01
C ILE A 60 -8.35 24.72 0.82
N LEU A 61 -7.86 24.57 2.06
CA LEU A 61 -7.51 25.71 2.90
C LEU A 61 -6.39 26.56 2.33
N PHE A 62 -5.43 25.95 1.64
CA PHE A 62 -4.35 26.65 0.94
C PHE A 62 -4.90 27.48 -0.22
N PHE A 63 -5.81 26.91 -1.02
CA PHE A 63 -6.42 27.65 -2.12
C PHE A 63 -7.30 28.80 -1.62
N ASP A 64 -8.07 28.60 -0.55
CA ASP A 64 -8.82 29.67 0.13
C ASP A 64 -7.88 30.76 0.66
N ALA A 65 -6.80 30.37 1.33
CA ALA A 65 -5.80 31.31 1.86
C ALA A 65 -5.10 32.10 0.74
N LEU A 66 -4.76 31.45 -0.38
CA LEU A 66 -4.20 32.10 -1.56
C LEU A 66 -5.16 33.13 -2.15
N GLN A 67 -6.41 32.75 -2.38
CA GLN A 67 -7.42 33.65 -2.93
C GLN A 67 -7.65 34.86 -2.00
N ARG A 68 -7.76 34.61 -0.70
CA ARG A 68 -7.87 35.66 0.32
C ARG A 68 -6.63 36.56 0.35
N MET A 69 -5.43 35.99 0.26
CA MET A 69 -4.17 36.75 0.25
C MET A 69 -4.07 37.64 -0.99
N PHE A 70 -4.42 37.12 -2.18
CA PHE A 70 -4.41 37.92 -3.40
C PHE A 70 -5.43 39.06 -3.35
N ARG A 71 -6.65 38.78 -2.87
CA ARG A 71 -7.67 39.82 -2.67
C ARG A 71 -7.20 40.92 -1.71
N ILE A 72 -6.71 40.56 -0.52
CA ILE A 72 -6.25 41.52 0.49
C ILE A 72 -5.02 42.30 -0.02
N THR A 73 -4.14 41.64 -0.78
CA THR A 73 -2.97 42.31 -1.37
C THR A 73 -3.39 43.32 -2.43
N ALA A 74 -4.36 42.99 -3.29
CA ALA A 74 -4.92 43.92 -4.28
C ALA A 74 -5.65 45.10 -3.62
N GLU A 75 -6.45 44.85 -2.56
CA GLU A 75 -7.09 45.91 -1.76
C GLU A 75 -6.05 46.85 -1.13
N ALA A 76 -4.92 46.32 -0.64
CA ALA A 76 -3.83 47.11 -0.07
C ALA A 76 -3.05 47.92 -1.13
N GLU A 77 -2.88 47.38 -2.34
CA GLU A 77 -2.20 48.07 -3.44
C GLU A 77 -3.05 49.22 -3.98
N MET A 78 -4.36 48.99 -4.17
CA MET A 78 -5.31 50.03 -4.62
C MET A 78 -5.46 51.17 -3.60
N ALA A 79 -5.44 50.86 -2.30
CA ALA A 79 -5.44 51.87 -1.25
C ALA A 79 -4.17 52.75 -1.28
N LYS A 80 -3.03 52.21 -1.72
CA LYS A 80 -1.78 52.96 -1.90
C LYS A 80 -1.74 53.79 -3.18
N SER A 81 -2.29 53.28 -4.28
CA SER A 81 -2.23 53.95 -5.60
C SER A 81 -3.38 54.94 -5.85
N GLY A 82 -4.47 54.87 -5.08
CA GLY A 82 -5.69 55.66 -5.27
C GLY A 82 -5.64 57.15 -4.89
N GLY A 83 -4.50 57.69 -4.45
CA GLY A 83 -4.29 59.14 -4.30
C GLY A 83 -5.21 59.91 -3.33
N GLN A 84 -6.11 59.24 -2.62
CA GLN A 84 -7.05 59.91 -1.71
C GLN A 84 -6.39 60.08 -0.34
N ASN A 85 -5.70 61.21 -0.20
CA ASN A 85 -5.20 61.76 1.05
C ASN A 85 -6.35 62.03 2.05
N VAL A 86 -6.79 61.00 2.78
CA VAL A 86 -7.25 61.04 4.18
C VAL A 86 -6.98 59.61 4.71
N GLY A 87 -5.90 59.32 5.40
CA GLY A 87 -5.56 59.97 6.66
C GLY A 87 -6.29 59.32 7.84
N ASP A 88 -6.32 57.99 7.91
CA ASP A 88 -6.38 57.33 9.20
C ASP A 88 -5.23 56.32 9.27
N ILE A 89 -4.18 56.67 10.01
CA ILE A 89 -3.04 55.79 10.33
C ILE A 89 -3.57 54.44 10.84
N ARG A 90 -4.72 54.46 11.53
CA ARG A 90 -5.41 53.26 11.98
C ARG A 90 -5.90 52.39 10.82
N THR A 91 -6.41 52.96 9.73
CA THR A 91 -6.87 52.21 8.54
C THR A 91 -5.70 51.57 7.80
N GLU A 92 -4.61 52.31 7.58
CA GLU A 92 -3.39 51.74 6.97
C GLU A 92 -2.77 50.65 7.84
N THR A 93 -2.69 50.87 9.15
CA THR A 93 -2.18 49.88 10.11
C THR A 93 -3.05 48.62 10.12
N ASN A 94 -4.38 48.77 10.03
CA ASN A 94 -5.30 47.62 9.95
C ASN A 94 -5.15 46.84 8.64
N LEU A 95 -4.94 47.52 7.51
CA LEU A 95 -4.72 46.89 6.20
C LEU A 95 -3.37 46.15 6.16
N ALA A 96 -2.31 46.77 6.69
CA ALA A 96 -1.01 46.12 6.84
C ALA A 96 -1.11 44.86 7.71
N ALA A 97 -1.78 44.95 8.87
CA ALA A 97 -2.01 43.80 9.75
C ALA A 97 -2.74 42.66 9.04
N ARG A 98 -3.82 42.96 8.29
CA ARG A 98 -4.57 41.97 7.51
C ARG A 98 -3.71 41.30 6.44
N LYS A 99 -2.84 42.05 5.77
CA LYS A 99 -1.87 41.51 4.80
C LYS A 99 -0.89 40.54 5.46
N PHE A 100 -0.30 40.90 6.61
CA PHE A 100 0.60 40.01 7.35
C PHE A 100 -0.09 38.72 7.80
N TYR A 101 -1.33 38.80 8.30
CA TYR A 101 -2.09 37.61 8.67
C TYR A 101 -2.38 36.71 7.47
N ALA A 102 -2.80 37.29 6.34
CA ALA A 102 -3.06 36.52 5.13
C ALA A 102 -1.80 35.84 4.59
N GLN A 103 -0.67 36.56 4.55
CA GLN A 103 0.63 36.01 4.11
C GLN A 103 1.07 34.84 5.01
N ARG A 104 1.09 35.03 6.33
CA ARG A 104 1.46 33.98 7.29
C ARG A 104 0.59 32.74 7.10
N ASN A 105 -0.72 32.92 6.96
CA ASN A 105 -1.65 31.81 6.85
C ASN A 105 -1.46 31.04 5.53
N THR A 106 -1.20 31.73 4.43
CA THR A 106 -0.83 31.10 3.14
C THR A 106 0.48 30.34 3.24
N TYR A 107 1.50 30.90 3.89
CA TYR A 107 2.76 30.20 4.09
C TYR A 107 2.59 28.98 4.99
N LEU A 108 1.82 29.10 6.08
CA LEU A 108 1.53 28.00 6.98
C LEU A 108 0.91 26.82 6.23
N THR A 109 -0.18 27.05 5.49
CA THR A 109 -0.87 25.99 4.73
C THR A 109 -0.03 25.48 3.56
N GLY A 110 0.75 26.35 2.90
CA GLY A 110 1.65 25.97 1.82
C GLY A 110 2.80 25.08 2.27
N PHE A 111 3.45 25.42 3.40
CA PHE A 111 4.52 24.59 3.97
C PHE A 111 3.99 23.24 4.45
N THR A 112 2.78 23.21 5.03
CA THR A 112 2.12 21.94 5.38
C THR A 112 1.98 21.05 4.16
N LEU A 113 1.39 21.54 3.06
CA LEU A 113 1.23 20.75 1.83
C LEU A 113 2.56 20.24 1.27
N PHE A 114 3.55 21.13 1.21
CA PHE A 114 4.87 20.77 0.72
C PHE A 114 5.47 19.64 1.57
N LEU A 115 5.43 19.79 2.89
CA LEU A 115 5.98 18.80 3.81
C LEU A 115 5.20 17.48 3.76
N SER A 116 3.87 17.51 3.66
CA SER A 116 3.04 16.31 3.46
C SER A 116 3.47 15.51 2.23
N LEU A 117 3.74 16.20 1.11
CA LEU A 117 4.14 15.57 -0.15
C LEU A 117 5.54 14.95 -0.01
N VAL A 118 6.50 15.71 0.51
CA VAL A 118 7.86 15.24 0.76
C VAL A 118 7.86 14.03 1.69
N LEU A 119 7.14 14.10 2.81
CA LEU A 119 7.02 13.02 3.79
C LEU A 119 6.46 11.75 3.13
N THR A 120 5.39 11.87 2.34
CA THR A 120 4.81 10.74 1.61
C THR A 120 5.84 10.09 0.69
N ARG A 121 6.56 10.90 -0.09
CA ARG A 121 7.60 10.39 -1.01
C ARG A 121 8.75 9.73 -0.25
N THR A 122 9.25 10.35 0.80
CA THR A 122 10.37 9.82 1.60
C THR A 122 9.96 8.54 2.32
N PHE A 123 8.71 8.41 2.79
CA PHE A 123 8.18 7.20 3.39
C PHE A 123 8.22 6.00 2.44
N TYR A 124 7.71 6.16 1.21
CA TYR A 124 7.73 5.08 0.21
C TYR A 124 9.16 4.70 -0.21
N ILE A 125 10.03 5.70 -0.45
CA ILE A 125 11.45 5.42 -0.76
C ILE A 125 12.12 4.64 0.37
N THR A 126 11.81 4.97 1.63
CA THR A 126 12.40 4.29 2.78
C THR A 126 11.91 2.85 2.90
N LEU A 127 10.62 2.58 2.63
CA LEU A 127 10.09 1.23 2.56
C LEU A 127 10.75 0.40 1.45
N ASP A 128 10.86 0.96 0.25
CA ASP A 128 11.52 0.28 -0.87
C ASP A 128 12.98 -0.03 -0.54
N LEU A 129 13.70 0.92 0.07
CA LEU A 129 15.08 0.74 0.50
C LEU A 129 15.20 -0.42 1.51
N ILE A 130 14.27 -0.52 2.47
CA ILE A 130 14.26 -1.62 3.44
C ILE A 130 14.00 -2.96 2.75
N HIS A 131 12.99 -3.05 1.86
CA HIS A 131 12.69 -4.28 1.12
C HIS A 131 13.90 -4.75 0.30
N VAL A 132 14.53 -3.84 -0.45
CA VAL A 132 15.74 -4.15 -1.24
C VAL A 132 16.89 -4.62 -0.33
N GLN A 133 17.08 -3.98 0.82
CA GLN A 133 18.10 -4.42 1.78
C GLN A 133 17.79 -5.81 2.37
N GLU A 134 16.53 -6.15 2.60
CA GLU A 134 16.14 -7.48 3.07
C GLU A 134 16.38 -8.56 2.01
N GLU A 135 16.03 -8.29 0.75
CA GLU A 135 16.32 -9.20 -0.36
C GLU A 135 17.83 -9.38 -0.53
N TYR A 136 18.60 -8.29 -0.48
CA TYR A 136 20.06 -8.35 -0.55
C TYR A 136 20.67 -9.14 0.62
N ALA A 137 20.17 -8.98 1.85
CA ALA A 137 20.62 -9.75 3.01
C ALA A 137 20.26 -11.25 2.90
N LYS A 138 19.09 -11.58 2.34
CA LYS A 138 18.67 -12.98 2.07
C LYS A 138 19.57 -13.61 1.00
N LEU A 139 19.88 -12.88 -0.07
CA LEU A 139 20.79 -13.34 -1.12
C LEU A 139 22.21 -13.51 -0.60
N LYS A 140 22.74 -12.52 0.15
CA LYS A 140 24.09 -12.59 0.73
C LYS A 140 24.25 -13.70 1.77
N SER A 141 23.23 -13.95 2.61
CA SER A 141 23.26 -15.10 3.54
C SER A 141 23.11 -16.45 2.81
N GLY A 142 22.36 -16.48 1.69
CA GLY A 142 22.30 -17.62 0.78
C GLY A 142 23.58 -17.87 -0.01
N SER A 143 24.33 -16.82 -0.39
CA SER A 143 25.57 -16.90 -1.18
C SER A 143 26.86 -16.92 -0.34
N GLY A 144 26.79 -16.53 0.93
CA GLY A 144 27.93 -16.51 1.86
C GLY A 144 28.18 -17.83 2.60
N SER A 145 27.36 -18.86 2.35
CA SER A 145 27.43 -20.16 3.02
C SER A 145 28.03 -21.26 2.13
N ALA A 146 29.02 -20.91 1.30
CA ALA A 146 29.86 -21.89 0.58
C ALA A 146 31.10 -22.32 1.39
N GLY A 147 31.25 -21.84 2.63
CA GLY A 147 32.30 -22.26 3.54
C GLY A 147 31.82 -22.20 4.98
N THR A 148 31.91 -23.34 5.67
CA THR A 148 31.69 -23.54 7.11
C THR A 148 30.24 -23.80 7.52
N GLU A 149 30.00 -25.09 7.75
CA GLU A 149 28.88 -25.66 8.47
C GLU A 149 28.55 -24.89 9.76
N THR A 150 27.31 -24.44 9.92
CA THR A 150 26.64 -24.38 11.24
C THR A 150 25.12 -24.44 11.05
N LYS A 151 24.56 -25.54 11.56
CA LYS A 151 23.15 -25.83 11.79
C LYS A 151 22.44 -24.64 12.46
N GLY A 152 21.45 -24.04 11.80
CA GLY A 152 20.63 -23.01 12.45
C GLY A 152 19.41 -22.51 11.68
N SER A 153 19.45 -22.51 10.35
CA SER A 153 18.31 -22.04 9.52
C SER A 153 17.78 -23.06 8.51
N GLY A 154 18.20 -24.33 8.64
CA GLY A 154 17.65 -25.46 7.87
C GLY A 154 16.26 -25.86 8.36
N ALA A 155 15.98 -25.76 9.66
CA ALA A 155 14.77 -26.35 10.25
C ALA A 155 13.45 -25.84 9.67
N ASP A 156 13.32 -24.57 9.29
CA ASP A 156 12.05 -24.06 8.70
C ASP A 156 11.96 -24.29 7.19
N LYS A 157 13.07 -24.21 6.46
CA LYS A 157 13.08 -24.56 5.03
C LYS A 157 12.92 -26.06 4.83
N ASP A 158 13.57 -26.89 5.64
CA ASP A 158 13.46 -28.35 5.61
C ASP A 158 12.05 -28.80 6.01
N LYS A 159 11.38 -28.12 6.95
CA LYS A 159 9.97 -28.37 7.27
C LYS A 159 9.02 -28.02 6.13
N ILE A 160 9.24 -26.88 5.46
CA ILE A 160 8.42 -26.44 4.32
C ILE A 160 8.69 -27.32 3.09
N ILE A 161 9.93 -27.74 2.86
CA ILE A 161 10.30 -28.66 1.79
C ILE A 161 9.70 -30.04 2.09
N ALA A 162 9.85 -30.55 3.31
CA ALA A 162 9.26 -31.83 3.70
C ALA A 162 7.72 -31.82 3.67
N SER A 163 7.06 -30.69 3.97
CA SER A 163 5.60 -30.60 3.83
C SER A 163 5.16 -30.59 2.37
N LYS A 164 5.89 -29.87 1.50
CA LYS A 164 5.62 -29.83 0.06
C LYS A 164 5.92 -31.16 -0.62
N ASP A 165 6.96 -31.88 -0.22
CA ASP A 165 7.29 -33.20 -0.75
C ASP A 165 6.22 -34.24 -0.37
N LYS A 166 5.66 -34.15 0.85
CA LYS A 166 4.50 -34.95 1.25
C LYS A 166 3.27 -34.63 0.43
N GLU A 167 2.97 -33.35 0.20
CA GLU A 167 1.85 -32.91 -0.62
C GLU A 167 2.00 -33.37 -2.08
N ILE A 168 3.20 -33.25 -2.67
CA ILE A 168 3.51 -33.76 -4.02
C ILE A 168 3.35 -35.28 -4.08
N ALA A 169 3.80 -36.01 -3.05
CA ALA A 169 3.64 -37.46 -2.98
C ALA A 169 2.16 -37.88 -2.88
N GLU A 170 1.36 -37.15 -2.11
CA GLU A 170 -0.09 -37.37 -2.01
C GLU A 170 -0.80 -37.07 -3.33
N LEU A 171 -0.46 -35.96 -4.00
CA LEU A 171 -1.02 -35.62 -5.31
C LEU A 171 -0.65 -36.66 -6.38
N LYS A 172 0.59 -37.18 -6.37
CA LYS A 172 1.01 -38.27 -7.25
C LYS A 172 0.32 -39.61 -6.95
N LYS A 173 -0.03 -39.88 -5.69
CA LYS A 173 -0.86 -41.05 -5.34
C LYS A 173 -2.27 -40.87 -5.87
N LYS A 174 -2.92 -39.72 -5.61
CA LYS A 174 -4.26 -39.40 -6.12
C LYS A 174 -4.34 -39.47 -7.65
N ALA A 175 -3.31 -39.01 -8.37
CA ALA A 175 -3.24 -39.12 -9.82
C ALA A 175 -3.20 -40.59 -10.30
N ARG A 176 -2.39 -41.44 -9.66
CA ARG A 176 -2.32 -42.89 -9.98
C ARG A 176 -3.62 -43.61 -9.65
N ASP A 177 -4.25 -43.27 -8.53
CA ASP A 177 -5.54 -43.83 -8.14
C ASP A 177 -6.63 -43.42 -9.14
N PHE A 178 -6.59 -42.17 -9.63
CA PHE A 178 -7.51 -41.69 -10.66
C PHE A 178 -7.33 -42.40 -12.00
N ASP A 179 -6.08 -42.61 -12.45
CA ASP A 179 -5.81 -43.39 -13.67
C ASP A 179 -6.25 -44.85 -13.52
N THR A 180 -6.04 -45.44 -12.35
CA THR A 180 -6.50 -46.80 -12.05
C THR A 180 -8.03 -46.88 -12.07
N LEU A 181 -8.73 -45.93 -11.45
CA LEU A 181 -10.18 -45.85 -11.43
C LEU A 181 -10.74 -45.66 -12.86
N LYS A 182 -10.09 -44.82 -13.68
CA LYS A 182 -10.46 -44.61 -15.08
C LYS A 182 -10.33 -45.91 -15.88
N ASN A 183 -9.25 -46.67 -15.71
CA ASN A 183 -9.05 -47.95 -16.38
C ASN A 183 -10.07 -49.00 -15.91
N GLN A 184 -10.39 -49.05 -14.61
CA GLN A 184 -11.42 -49.94 -14.08
C GLN A 184 -12.81 -49.58 -14.61
N ALA A 185 -13.17 -48.28 -14.64
CA ALA A 185 -14.43 -47.82 -15.19
C ALA A 185 -14.54 -48.14 -16.70
N ALA A 186 -13.47 -47.96 -17.47
CA ALA A 186 -13.43 -48.32 -18.89
C ALA A 186 -13.60 -49.83 -19.10
N SER A 187 -12.91 -50.66 -18.30
CA SER A 187 -13.06 -52.11 -18.35
C SER A 187 -14.47 -52.56 -17.97
N GLN A 188 -15.08 -51.91 -16.97
CA GLN A 188 -16.43 -52.23 -16.51
C GLN A 188 -17.49 -51.81 -17.52
N ALA A 189 -17.32 -50.66 -18.18
CA ALA A 189 -18.17 -50.23 -19.29
C ALA A 189 -18.12 -51.24 -20.44
N ALA A 190 -16.92 -51.69 -20.84
CA ALA A 190 -16.76 -52.69 -21.89
C ALA A 190 -17.41 -54.04 -21.55
N GLU A 191 -17.34 -54.50 -20.30
CA GLU A 191 -18.05 -55.71 -19.86
C GLU A 191 -19.58 -55.51 -19.79
N TYR A 192 -20.04 -54.31 -19.42
CA TYR A 192 -21.47 -53.96 -19.48
C TYR A 192 -22.00 -54.02 -20.91
N ASP A 193 -21.30 -53.43 -21.87
CA ASP A 193 -21.67 -53.46 -23.29
C ASP A 193 -21.68 -54.91 -23.82
N ARG A 194 -20.67 -55.70 -23.46
CA ARG A 194 -20.59 -57.12 -23.82
C ARG A 194 -21.73 -57.95 -23.24
N LEU A 195 -22.11 -57.70 -21.99
CA LEU A 195 -23.22 -58.39 -21.34
C LEU A 195 -24.57 -57.95 -21.93
N ALA A 196 -24.74 -56.66 -22.23
CA ALA A 196 -25.91 -56.14 -22.94
C ALA A 196 -26.06 -56.78 -24.32
N ASP A 197 -24.97 -56.90 -25.09
CA ASP A 197 -24.96 -57.60 -26.38
C ASP A 197 -25.35 -59.08 -26.26
N ARG A 198 -24.84 -59.78 -25.24
CA ARG A 198 -25.22 -61.18 -24.98
C ARG A 198 -26.68 -61.30 -24.57
N TYR A 199 -27.17 -60.40 -23.72
CA TYR A 199 -28.55 -60.37 -23.29
C TYR A 199 -29.48 -60.13 -24.48
N ASN A 200 -29.19 -59.13 -25.31
CA ASN A 200 -29.95 -58.82 -26.52
C ASN A 200 -29.98 -60.00 -27.51
N LYS A 201 -28.87 -60.74 -27.64
CA LYS A 201 -28.81 -61.97 -28.46
C LYS A 201 -29.66 -63.11 -27.91
N LEU A 202 -29.75 -63.26 -26.58
CA LEU A 202 -30.50 -64.34 -25.91
C LEU A 202 -31.99 -64.02 -25.74
N SER A 203 -32.35 -62.75 -25.52
CA SER A 203 -33.74 -62.31 -25.35
C SER A 203 -34.49 -62.11 -26.67
N GLY A 204 -33.83 -62.30 -27.82
CA GLY A 204 -34.45 -62.24 -29.14
C GLY A 204 -34.89 -60.83 -29.57
N GLN A 205 -34.52 -59.79 -28.83
CA GLN A 205 -34.79 -58.41 -29.20
C GLN A 205 -33.74 -57.94 -30.21
N LYS A 206 -34.13 -57.78 -31.48
CA LYS A 206 -33.27 -57.21 -32.53
C LYS A 206 -32.74 -55.83 -32.08
N PRO A 207 -31.46 -55.52 -32.34
CA PRO A 207 -30.91 -54.21 -32.01
C PRO A 207 -31.64 -53.15 -32.85
N GLY A 208 -32.48 -52.34 -32.20
CA GLY A 208 -33.06 -51.16 -32.79
C GLY A 208 -31.97 -50.11 -32.99
N ASP A 209 -31.89 -49.59 -34.22
CA ASP A 209 -31.03 -48.49 -34.64
C ASP A 209 -30.86 -47.42 -33.55
N LYS A 210 -29.62 -47.18 -33.15
CA LYS A 210 -29.20 -45.87 -32.62
C LYS A 210 -28.17 -45.28 -33.59
N LYS A 211 -28.69 -44.73 -34.69
CA LYS A 211 -28.00 -43.72 -35.50
C LYS A 211 -28.30 -42.32 -34.94
N ALA A 212 -27.24 -41.52 -34.87
CA ALA A 212 -27.16 -40.08 -35.15
C ALA A 212 -28.18 -39.13 -34.47
N ASP A 213 -27.72 -38.41 -33.44
CA ASP A 213 -27.56 -36.94 -33.44
C ASP A 213 -26.52 -36.54 -32.37
#